data_AF-A0A950CGM2-F1
#
_entry.id   AF-A0A950CGM2-F1
#
_cell.length_a   1.000
_cell.length_b   1.000
_cell.length_c   1.000
_cell.angle_alpha   90.00
_cell.angle_beta   90.00
_cell.angle_gamma   90.00
#
_symmetry.space_group_name_H-M   'P 1'
#
loop_
_entity.id
_entity.type
_entity.pdbx_description
1 polymer ?
#
loop_
_entity_poly.entity_id
_entity_poly.type
_entity_poly.pdbx_seq_one_letter_code
_entity_poly.pdbx_strand_id
1 'polypeptide(L)'
;MANSLKVTLNKNNVPWTVEVPNTSLNANPEEPQAIKWHTEENAAGATFVGFAWSDPNNSPPGGIFGQFDIITGTKWATLSDMHKDGSTAGRLPWPYCLWIKLNGTTYGTPGAPPHRSTARGEKKSSTPRDPPTTTSSPNIKNN
;
A
#
# COMPACT_ATOMS: atom_id res chain seq x y z
N MET A 1 0.77 24.13 -0.84
CA MET A 1 0.96 23.85 0.61
C MET A 1 1.03 22.35 0.84
N ALA A 2 1.96 21.83 1.66
CA ALA A 2 2.02 20.39 1.92
C ALA A 2 0.94 19.95 2.90
N ASN A 3 0.06 19.05 2.49
CA ASN A 3 -1.00 18.49 3.33
C ASN A 3 -0.43 17.38 4.22
N SER A 4 0.07 17.76 5.40
CA SER A 4 0.53 16.80 6.42
C SER A 4 -0.63 16.38 7.33
N LEU A 5 -1.06 15.14 7.19
CA LEU A 5 -2.21 14.54 7.86
C LEU A 5 -1.76 13.66 9.01
N LYS A 6 -2.33 13.89 10.19
CA LYS A 6 -2.10 13.09 11.40
C LYS A 6 -2.90 11.80 11.32
N VAL A 7 -2.27 10.69 11.70
CA VAL A 7 -2.88 9.37 11.73
C VAL A 7 -2.86 8.86 13.17
N THR A 8 -4.04 8.60 13.72
CA THR A 8 -4.24 8.07 15.07
C THR A 8 -5.12 6.81 15.02
N LEU A 9 -5.35 6.17 16.16
CA LEU A 9 -6.30 5.07 16.30
C LEU A 9 -7.55 5.54 17.04
N ASN A 10 -8.72 5.28 16.47
CA ASN A 10 -9.98 5.44 17.18
C ASN A 10 -10.24 4.21 18.06
N LYS A 11 -10.13 4.40 19.38
CA LYS A 11 -10.33 3.33 20.37
C LYS A 11 -11.79 3.15 20.79
N ASN A 12 -12.69 4.02 20.33
CA ASN A 12 -14.12 3.92 20.62
C ASN A 12 -14.82 2.91 19.70
N ASN A 13 -14.17 2.49 18.61
CA ASN A 13 -14.63 1.43 17.73
C ASN A 13 -14.08 0.07 18.18
N VAL A 14 -14.85 -1.01 18.00
CA VAL A 14 -14.38 -2.39 18.22
C VAL A 14 -14.62 -3.19 16.94
N PRO A 15 -13.56 -3.61 16.22
CA PRO A 15 -12.15 -3.35 16.50
C PRO A 15 -11.77 -1.87 16.35
N TRP A 16 -10.63 -1.46 16.95
CA TRP A 16 -10.08 -0.11 16.74
C TRP A 16 -9.88 0.15 15.24
N THR A 17 -10.03 1.40 14.82
CA THR A 17 -9.86 1.79 13.41
C THR A 17 -8.83 2.90 13.27
N VAL A 18 -8.21 3.00 12.10
CA VAL A 18 -7.36 4.15 11.77
C VAL A 18 -8.22 5.39 11.62
N GLU A 19 -7.84 6.47 12.28
CA GLU A 19 -8.48 7.77 12.18
C GLU A 19 -7.53 8.75 11.49
N VAL A 20 -8.08 9.47 10.52
CA VAL A 20 -7.41 10.55 9.79
C VAL A 20 -8.37 11.72 9.67
N PRO A 21 -7.89 12.98 9.76
CA PRO A 21 -8.75 14.17 9.74
C PRO A 21 -9.51 14.35 8.42
N ASN A 22 -9.09 13.67 7.35
CA ASN A 22 -9.80 13.65 6.08
C ASN A 22 -9.65 12.27 5.43
N THR A 23 -10.76 11.59 5.15
CA THR A 23 -10.81 10.27 4.50
C THR A 23 -10.98 10.34 2.99
N SER A 24 -10.94 11.54 2.42
CA SER A 24 -10.94 11.75 0.97
C SER A 24 -9.88 12.76 0.55
N LEU A 25 -9.39 12.64 -0.67
CA LEU A 25 -8.39 13.57 -1.23
C LEU A 25 -9.03 14.41 -2.33
N ASN A 26 -8.63 15.68 -2.38
CA ASN A 26 -8.91 16.57 -3.50
C ASN A 26 -7.59 16.85 -4.21
N ALA A 27 -7.62 16.82 -5.55
CA ALA A 27 -6.47 17.22 -6.35
C ALA A 27 -6.33 18.74 -6.26
N ASN A 28 -5.09 19.19 -6.13
CA ASN A 28 -4.77 20.61 -6.09
C ASN A 28 -5.15 21.25 -7.43
N PRO A 29 -5.92 22.35 -7.42
CA PRO A 29 -6.21 23.12 -8.63
C PRO A 29 -5.01 23.87 -9.23
N GLU A 30 -3.89 24.04 -8.52
CA GLU A 30 -2.89 25.06 -8.90
C GLU A 30 -1.49 24.52 -9.16
N GLU A 31 -1.02 23.53 -8.39
CA GLU A 31 0.36 23.04 -8.48
C GLU A 31 0.51 21.60 -7.97
N PRO A 32 1.47 20.82 -8.50
CA PRO A 32 1.82 19.52 -7.92
C PRO A 32 2.17 19.65 -6.43
N GLN A 33 1.71 18.71 -5.61
CA GLN A 33 1.98 18.71 -4.18
C GLN A 33 2.23 17.30 -3.65
N ALA A 34 2.86 17.22 -2.47
CA ALA A 34 2.95 15.97 -1.73
C ALA A 34 1.94 15.97 -0.59
N ILE A 35 1.11 14.93 -0.56
CA ILE A 35 0.24 14.61 0.57
C ILE A 35 1.06 13.69 1.47
N LYS A 36 1.17 14.03 2.75
CA LYS A 36 1.97 13.29 3.72
C LYS A 36 1.11 12.81 4.85
N TRP A 37 1.25 11.57 5.25
CA TRP A 37 0.65 11.04 6.47
C TRP A 37 1.75 10.73 7.48
N HIS A 38 1.44 10.94 8.75
CA HIS A 38 2.32 10.56 9.85
C HIS A 38 1.55 10.02 11.04
N THR A 39 2.09 8.97 11.65
CA THR A 39 1.47 8.36 12.83
C THR A 39 1.83 9.12 14.10
N GLU A 40 0.83 9.50 14.89
CA GLU A 40 1.00 10.22 16.16
C GLU A 40 0.21 9.56 17.31
N GLU A 41 0.43 10.07 18.53
CA GLU A 41 -0.28 9.67 19.74
C GLU A 41 -0.33 8.14 19.95
N ASN A 42 -1.52 7.56 20.05
CA ASN A 42 -1.75 6.15 20.28
C ASN A 42 -1.40 5.26 19.06
N ALA A 43 -1.09 5.87 17.90
CA ALA A 43 -0.55 5.21 16.72
C ALA A 43 0.94 5.51 16.53
N ALA A 44 1.61 6.29 17.40
CA ALA A 44 2.98 6.78 17.17
C ALA A 44 4.05 5.70 16.98
N GLY A 45 3.79 4.45 17.37
CA GLY A 45 4.68 3.30 17.13
C GLY A 45 4.33 2.48 15.88
N ALA A 46 3.33 2.90 15.11
CA ALA A 46 2.82 2.15 13.98
C ALA A 46 3.65 2.43 12.72
N THR A 47 3.59 1.48 11.79
CA THR A 47 4.13 1.65 10.43
C THR A 47 3.02 1.57 9.41
N PHE A 48 3.09 2.37 8.35
CA PHE A 48 2.17 2.22 7.22
C PHE A 48 2.42 0.89 6.51
N VAL A 49 1.36 0.24 6.06
CA VAL A 49 1.44 -1.03 5.33
C VAL A 49 0.63 -1.05 4.04
N GLY A 50 -0.22 -0.05 3.80
CA GLY A 50 -0.94 0.05 2.53
C GLY A 50 -1.77 1.30 2.35
N PHE A 51 -2.18 1.50 1.12
CA PHE A 51 -3.09 2.53 0.64
C PHE A 51 -3.92 1.96 -0.51
N ALA A 52 -5.17 2.37 -0.61
CA ALA A 52 -6.03 2.09 -1.76
C ALA A 52 -7.14 3.13 -1.85
N TRP A 53 -7.65 3.36 -3.05
CA TRP A 53 -8.92 4.05 -3.22
C TRP A 53 -10.04 3.16 -2.67
N SER A 54 -10.91 3.72 -1.84
CA SER A 54 -11.93 2.94 -1.14
C SER A 54 -13.11 2.58 -2.05
N ASP A 55 -13.36 3.39 -3.07
CA ASP A 55 -14.38 3.17 -4.08
C ASP A 55 -13.74 3.01 -5.46
N PRO A 56 -13.79 1.81 -6.08
CA PRO A 56 -13.25 1.59 -7.41
C PRO A 56 -14.03 2.35 -8.50
N ASN A 57 -15.30 2.68 -8.28
CA ASN A 57 -16.12 3.46 -9.21
C ASN A 57 -15.90 4.97 -9.06
N ASN A 58 -15.38 5.40 -7.91
CA ASN A 58 -15.00 6.77 -7.60
C ASN A 58 -13.50 6.86 -7.28
N SER A 59 -12.68 6.19 -8.09
CA SER A 59 -11.22 6.32 -8.06
C SER A 59 -10.76 7.42 -9.02
N PRO A 60 -9.67 8.14 -8.71
CA PRO A 60 -9.16 9.16 -9.60
C PRO A 60 -8.68 8.55 -10.92
N PRO A 61 -8.84 9.26 -12.05
CA PRO A 61 -8.21 8.87 -13.30
C PRO A 61 -6.71 8.66 -13.15
N GLY A 62 -6.15 7.78 -13.99
CA GLY A 62 -4.71 7.50 -13.98
C GLY A 62 -3.88 8.77 -14.19
N GLY A 63 -2.85 8.97 -13.37
CA GLY A 63 -1.93 10.09 -13.48
C GLY A 63 -2.35 11.37 -12.74
N ILE A 64 -3.50 11.39 -12.05
CA ILE A 64 -3.84 12.47 -11.12
C ILE A 64 -2.98 12.38 -9.85
N PHE A 65 -2.92 11.18 -9.26
CA PHE A 65 -2.01 10.89 -8.15
C PHE A 65 -0.90 9.95 -8.61
N GLY A 66 0.29 10.16 -8.04
CA GLY A 66 1.46 9.31 -8.19
C GLY A 66 1.40 8.08 -7.30
N GLN A 67 2.56 7.47 -7.08
CA GLN A 67 2.68 6.29 -6.24
C GLN A 67 2.51 6.65 -4.75
N PHE A 68 1.86 5.76 -4.00
CA PHE A 68 1.90 5.79 -2.55
C PHE A 68 3.21 5.17 -2.06
N ASP A 69 4.02 5.95 -1.38
CA ASP A 69 5.33 5.55 -0.89
C ASP A 69 5.34 5.54 0.64
N ILE A 70 5.73 4.40 1.19
CA ILE A 70 6.01 4.25 2.62
C ILE A 70 7.48 4.56 2.82
N ILE A 71 7.78 5.57 3.65
CA ILE A 71 9.17 5.94 3.93
C ILE A 71 9.70 4.97 4.99
N THR A 72 10.38 3.92 4.54
CA THR A 72 10.92 2.83 5.37
C THR A 72 11.69 3.34 6.59
N GLY A 73 11.42 2.74 7.75
CA GLY A 73 12.06 3.11 9.02
C GLY A 73 11.56 4.41 9.63
N THR A 74 10.56 5.05 9.01
CA THR A 74 9.96 6.28 9.53
C THR A 74 8.46 6.11 9.81
N LYS A 75 7.89 7.12 10.46
CA LYS A 75 6.47 7.23 10.75
C LYS A 75 5.68 7.88 9.61
N TRP A 76 6.24 7.96 8.41
CA TRP A 76 5.71 8.76 7.32
C TRP A 76 5.35 7.92 6.10
N ALA A 77 4.29 8.34 5.42
CA ALA A 77 3.95 7.90 4.07
C ALA A 77 3.59 9.10 3.21
N THR A 78 3.76 8.99 1.89
CA THR A 78 3.53 10.08 0.95
C THR A 78 2.77 9.62 -0.28
N LEU A 79 1.96 10.50 -0.84
CA LEU A 79 1.32 10.36 -2.15
C LEU A 79 1.51 11.67 -2.90
N SER A 80 2.06 11.59 -4.11
CA SER A 80 2.19 12.76 -4.97
C SER A 80 0.85 13.07 -5.63
N ASP A 81 0.45 14.32 -5.63
CA ASP A 81 -0.60 14.87 -6.46
C ASP A 81 0.10 15.57 -7.63
N MET A 82 -0.11 15.05 -8.84
CA MET A 82 0.65 15.44 -10.02
C MET A 82 0.09 16.67 -10.73
N HIS A 83 -1.08 17.17 -10.32
CA HIS A 83 -1.72 18.35 -10.92
C HIS A 83 -1.72 18.30 -12.46
N LYS A 84 -2.26 17.21 -13.03
CA LYS A 84 -2.18 17.00 -14.48
C LYS A 84 -3.25 17.72 -15.30
N ASP A 85 -4.39 18.07 -14.70
CA ASP A 85 -5.40 18.84 -15.40
C ASP A 85 -6.24 19.70 -14.44
N GLY A 86 -6.74 20.83 -14.96
CA GLY A 86 -7.69 21.69 -14.23
C GLY A 86 -9.13 21.15 -14.24
N SER A 87 -9.38 19.99 -14.85
CA SER A 87 -10.72 19.37 -14.96
C SER A 87 -11.05 18.43 -13.81
N THR A 88 -10.04 17.96 -13.10
CA THR A 88 -10.08 17.09 -11.91
C THR A 88 -9.89 17.90 -10.63
N ALA A 89 -9.34 19.10 -10.75
CA ALA A 89 -9.33 20.13 -9.74
C ALA A 89 -10.76 20.42 -9.19
N GLY A 90 -10.99 20.10 -7.92
CA GLY A 90 -12.26 20.40 -7.24
C GLY A 90 -13.48 19.62 -7.72
N ARG A 91 -13.31 18.58 -8.55
CA ARG A 91 -14.46 17.88 -9.15
C ARG A 91 -15.20 17.02 -8.15
N LEU A 92 -14.50 16.15 -7.40
CA LEU A 92 -15.07 15.33 -6.32
C LEU A 92 -13.96 14.87 -5.35
N PRO A 93 -14.24 14.77 -4.04
CA PRO A 93 -13.33 14.13 -3.10
C PRO A 93 -13.22 12.63 -3.42
N TRP A 94 -11.98 12.14 -3.61
CA TRP A 94 -11.71 10.71 -3.83
C TRP A 94 -11.49 10.01 -2.50
N PRO A 95 -12.39 9.10 -2.09
CA PRO A 95 -12.27 8.45 -0.81
C PRO A 95 -11.17 7.39 -0.86
N TYR A 96 -10.42 7.27 0.22
CA TYR A 96 -9.28 6.36 0.30
C TYR A 96 -9.27 5.59 1.62
N CYS A 97 -8.48 4.52 1.64
CA CYS A 97 -8.19 3.74 2.81
C CYS A 97 -6.70 3.71 3.09
N LEU A 98 -6.35 3.76 4.36
CA LEU A 98 -4.99 3.54 4.86
C LEU A 98 -4.98 2.34 5.79
N TRP A 99 -3.85 1.63 5.78
CA TRP A 99 -3.57 0.60 6.75
C TRP A 99 -2.26 0.89 7.47
N ILE A 100 -2.29 0.73 8.79
CA ILE A 100 -1.11 0.78 9.65
C ILE A 100 -0.98 -0.53 10.42
N LYS A 101 0.25 -0.89 10.79
CA LYS A 101 0.55 -2.02 11.65
C LYS A 101 1.14 -1.51 12.96
N LEU A 102 0.53 -1.89 14.08
CA LEU A 102 1.00 -1.56 15.43
C LEU A 102 1.00 -2.84 16.26
N ASN A 103 2.15 -3.16 16.87
CA ASN A 103 2.33 -4.35 17.71
C ASN A 103 1.83 -5.65 17.06
N GLY A 104 2.15 -5.84 15.77
CA GLY A 104 1.74 -7.02 15.01
C GLY A 104 0.31 -6.99 14.45
N THR A 105 -0.56 -6.11 14.95
CA THR A 105 -1.95 -5.98 14.50
C THR A 105 -2.08 -4.94 13.39
N THR A 106 -2.85 -5.25 12.36
CA THR A 106 -3.12 -4.31 11.26
C THR A 106 -4.47 -3.66 11.46
N TYR A 107 -4.49 -2.33 11.39
CA TYR A 107 -5.69 -1.50 11.51
C TYR A 107 -5.90 -0.78 10.18
N GLY A 108 -7.16 -0.69 9.75
CA GLY A 108 -7.57 0.06 8.56
C GLY A 108 -8.48 1.23 8.94
N THR A 109 -8.64 2.19 8.03
CA THR A 109 -9.71 3.19 8.12
C THR A 109 -11.10 2.51 8.12
N PRO A 110 -12.15 3.15 8.64
CA PRO A 110 -13.50 2.59 8.59
C PRO A 110 -13.91 2.17 7.17
N GLY A 111 -14.50 0.98 7.03
CA GLY A 111 -14.91 0.44 5.73
C GLY A 111 -13.77 -0.07 4.84
N ALA A 112 -12.51 0.01 5.30
CA ALA A 112 -11.39 -0.54 4.55
C ALA A 112 -11.53 -2.06 4.37
N PRO A 113 -11.32 -2.60 3.15
CA PRO A 113 -11.26 -4.04 2.97
C PRO A 113 -10.10 -4.65 3.79
N PRO A 114 -10.12 -5.97 4.06
CA PRO A 114 -9.00 -6.63 4.72
C PRO A 114 -7.69 -6.35 3.97
N HIS A 115 -6.64 -5.93 4.69
CA HIS A 115 -5.33 -5.72 4.09
C HIS A 115 -4.80 -7.07 3.57
N ARG A 116 -4.90 -7.29 2.26
CA ARG A 116 -4.17 -8.36 1.61
C ARG A 116 -2.74 -7.88 1.49
N SER A 117 -1.89 -8.31 2.41
CA SER A 117 -0.45 -8.16 2.30
C SER A 117 -0.03 -8.77 0.95
N THR A 118 0.20 -7.93 -0.05
CA THR A 118 0.73 -8.37 -1.34
C THR A 118 2.20 -8.69 -1.13
N ALA A 119 2.47 -9.83 -0.51
CA ALA A 119 3.76 -10.50 -0.58
C ALA A 119 3.98 -10.94 -2.04
N ARG A 120 4.29 -9.99 -2.92
CA ARG A 120 4.71 -10.27 -4.30
C ARG A 120 6.18 -9.91 -4.38
N GLY A 121 7.04 -10.88 -4.09
CA GLY A 121 8.48 -10.66 -4.14
C GLY A 121 9.42 -11.82 -3.80
N GLU A 122 8.99 -12.96 -3.26
CA GLU A 122 9.87 -14.14 -3.23
C GLU A 122 9.64 -14.98 -4.48
N LYS A 123 10.40 -14.69 -5.54
CA LYS A 123 10.79 -15.73 -6.49
C LYS A 123 11.54 -16.79 -5.68
N LYS A 124 10.86 -17.86 -5.27
CA LYS A 124 11.53 -19.14 -5.04
C LYS A 124 12.08 -19.58 -6.39
N SER A 125 13.31 -19.18 -6.68
CA SER A 125 14.11 -19.78 -7.74
C SER A 125 14.33 -21.23 -7.32
N SER A 126 13.49 -22.12 -7.85
CA SER A 126 13.68 -23.55 -7.82
C SER A 126 15.00 -23.87 -8.52
N THR A 127 16.04 -24.15 -7.73
CA THR A 127 17.26 -24.80 -8.21
C THR A 127 16.87 -26.13 -8.87
N PRO A 128 17.23 -26.39 -10.13
CA PRO A 128 17.03 -27.70 -10.74
C PRO A 128 17.88 -28.73 -9.97
N ARG A 129 17.24 -29.81 -9.49
CA ARG A 129 17.95 -31.01 -9.03
C ARG A 129 18.60 -31.70 -10.23
N ASP A 130 19.82 -32.15 -10.04
CA ASP A 130 20.65 -32.89 -10.99
C ASP A 130 19.91 -34.07 -11.66
N PRO A 131 20.26 -34.42 -12.90
CA PRO A 131 19.75 -35.63 -13.56
C PRO A 131 20.34 -36.90 -12.92
N PRO A 132 19.58 -38.01 -12.86
CA PRO A 132 20.03 -39.26 -12.28
C PRO A 132 21.09 -39.95 -13.14
N THR A 133 22.07 -40.53 -12.47
CA THR A 133 23.15 -41.38 -12.98
C THR A 133 22.58 -42.65 -13.63
N THR A 134 22.85 -42.88 -14.92
CA THR A 134 22.53 -44.16 -15.56
C THR A 134 23.71 -45.12 -15.43
N THR A 135 23.47 -46.19 -14.68
CA THR A 135 24.33 -47.35 -14.49
C THR A 135 24.59 -48.10 -15.81
N SER A 136 25.85 -48.38 -16.10
CA SER A 136 26.31 -49.27 -17.17
C SER A 136 25.85 -50.72 -16.96
N SER A 137 25.48 -51.42 -18.03
CA SER A 137 25.50 -52.88 -18.10
C SER A 137 25.80 -53.36 -19.53
N PRO A 138 26.45 -54.53 -19.68
CA PRO A 138 27.23 -54.90 -20.86
C PRO A 138 26.39 -55.56 -21.96
N ASN A 139 26.79 -55.32 -23.21
CA ASN A 139 26.23 -55.96 -24.39
C ASN A 139 26.96 -57.29 -24.64
N ILE A 140 26.30 -58.41 -24.32
CA ILE A 140 26.69 -59.73 -24.82
C ILE A 140 26.07 -59.88 -26.21
N LYS A 141 26.90 -60.00 -27.24
CA LYS A 141 26.49 -60.57 -28.52
C LYS A 141 27.43 -61.69 -28.94
N ASN A 142 26.81 -62.84 -29.13
CA ASN A 142 27.34 -64.05 -29.72
C ASN A 142 27.81 -63.79 -31.16
N ASN A 143 29.00 -64.30 -31.48
CA ASN A 143 29.26 -65.11 -32.66
C ASN A 143 30.59 -65.85 -32.48
#